data_AF-A0A822D941-F1
#
_entry.id   AF-A0A822D941-F1
#
_cell.length_a   1.000
_cell.length_b   1.000
_cell.length_c   1.000
_cell.angle_alpha   90.00
_cell.angle_beta   90.00
_cell.angle_gamma   90.00
#
_symmetry.space_group_name_H-M   'P 1'
#
loop_
_entity.id
_entity.type
_entity.pdbx_description
1 polymer ?
#
loop_
_entity_poly.entity_id
_entity_poly.type
_entity_poly.pdbx_seq_one_letter_code
_entity_poly.pdbx_strand_id
1 'polypeptide(L)'
;MLSDGTNRNIIVPNELGTPYHLTCDYSTKRLYWTDGTLSRIQYSDYNGRNIQSLRGRSISHPFGIAIYGSRLYFTDATLESVFESSKTYSGYASAIRSNIPSITTVKVYAESSQPMNITHPCRRNNGECADFCFPRQEQGVLTRVCGCRYGQKLNTMNNQECIDNSQAEPSQTSCNGRFQCRNGRCIPLSYKCDGDDDCHDNSDEQNCP
;
A
#
# COMPACT_ATOMS: atom_id res chain seq x y z
N MET A 1 6.78 8.49 -0.60
CA MET A 1 6.91 7.64 -1.79
C MET A 1 5.86 8.09 -2.76
N LEU A 2 6.23 8.25 -4.03
CA LEU A 2 5.28 8.49 -5.11
C LEU A 2 4.64 7.16 -5.52
N SER A 3 3.57 7.22 -6.32
CA SER A 3 2.83 6.02 -6.79
C SER A 3 3.69 5.09 -7.64
N ASP A 4 4.73 5.62 -8.27
CA ASP A 4 5.73 4.89 -9.08
C ASP A 4 6.84 4.23 -8.23
N GLY A 5 6.72 4.27 -6.90
CA GLY A 5 7.69 3.70 -5.97
C GLY A 5 8.93 4.59 -5.71
N THR A 6 9.08 5.70 -6.43
CA THR A 6 10.22 6.61 -6.26
C THR A 6 10.03 7.53 -5.05
N ASN A 7 11.11 8.24 -4.67
CA ASN A 7 11.09 9.26 -3.61
C ASN A 7 10.47 8.74 -2.29
N ARG A 8 10.93 7.56 -1.86
CA ARG A 8 10.55 6.95 -0.59
C ARG A 8 11.18 7.76 0.55
N ASN A 9 10.33 8.31 1.42
CA ASN A 9 10.73 9.11 2.57
C ASN A 9 10.07 8.56 3.83
N ILE A 10 10.81 8.60 4.94
CA ILE A 10 10.29 8.27 6.27
C ILE A 10 9.65 9.55 6.82
N ILE A 11 8.35 9.50 7.12
CA ILE A 11 7.59 10.67 7.59
C ILE A 11 7.36 10.70 9.10
N VAL A 12 7.41 9.55 9.78
CA VAL A 12 7.31 9.45 11.25
C VAL A 12 8.41 8.49 11.75
N PRO A 13 9.60 8.99 12.15
CA PRO A 13 10.73 8.12 12.47
C PRO A 13 10.74 7.60 13.91
N ASN A 14 10.24 8.39 14.88
CA ASN A 14 10.53 8.15 16.31
C ASN A 14 9.29 8.07 17.22
N GLU A 15 8.07 8.23 16.69
CA GLU A 15 6.82 8.31 17.49
C GLU A 15 5.88 7.12 17.28
N LEU A 16 6.43 5.94 16.95
CA LEU A 16 5.66 4.73 16.65
C LEU A 16 6.07 3.60 17.60
N GLY A 17 5.09 2.91 18.17
CA GLY A 17 5.23 1.62 18.83
C GLY A 17 4.96 0.51 17.82
N THR A 18 3.69 0.14 17.65
CA THR A 18 3.27 -0.88 16.68
C THR A 18 2.10 -0.35 15.85
N PRO A 19 2.37 0.31 14.72
CA PRO A 19 1.32 0.81 13.85
C PRO A 19 0.63 -0.36 13.13
N TYR A 20 -0.70 -0.45 13.21
CA TYR A 20 -1.46 -1.55 12.57
C TYR A 20 -2.14 -1.14 11.28
N HIS A 21 -2.85 -0.01 11.27
CA HIS A 21 -3.61 0.44 10.11
C HIS A 21 -3.44 1.94 9.87
N LEU A 22 -3.52 2.35 8.61
CA LEU A 22 -3.46 3.75 8.20
C LEU A 22 -4.61 4.10 7.28
N THR A 23 -5.05 5.35 7.31
CA THR A 23 -6.05 5.86 6.37
C THR A 23 -5.84 7.34 6.08
N CYS A 24 -6.26 7.77 4.89
CA CYS A 24 -6.13 9.15 4.45
C CYS A 24 -7.48 9.87 4.55
N ASP A 25 -7.49 11.07 5.12
CA ASP A 25 -8.58 12.03 4.97
C ASP A 25 -8.24 13.04 3.88
N TYR A 26 -8.78 12.83 2.68
CA TYR A 26 -8.54 13.70 1.53
C TYR A 26 -9.12 15.11 1.70
N SER A 27 -10.17 15.26 2.51
CA SER A 27 -10.85 16.54 2.71
C SER A 27 -10.04 17.50 3.60
N THR A 28 -9.44 16.97 4.66
CA THR A 28 -8.64 17.74 5.62
C THR A 28 -7.13 17.59 5.41
N LYS A 29 -6.72 16.81 4.41
CA LYS A 29 -5.32 16.51 4.06
C LYS A 29 -4.52 15.91 5.22
N ARG A 30 -5.15 14.97 5.94
CA ARG A 30 -4.57 14.31 7.12
C ARG A 30 -4.33 12.82 6.87
N LEU A 31 -3.25 12.32 7.45
CA LEU A 31 -2.98 10.89 7.58
C LEU A 31 -3.35 10.46 9.00
N TYR A 32 -4.15 9.40 9.15
CA TYR A 32 -4.51 8.80 10.44
C TYR A 32 -3.89 7.40 10.55
N TRP A 33 -3.47 7.00 11.74
CA TRP A 33 -3.03 5.64 12.03
C TRP A 33 -3.42 5.19 13.43
N THR A 34 -3.49 3.86 13.59
CA THR A 34 -3.67 3.17 14.87
C THR A 34 -2.33 2.64 15.35
N ASP A 35 -2.05 2.75 16.65
CA ASP A 35 -0.89 2.15 17.29
C ASP A 35 -1.33 1.29 18.47
N GLY A 36 -1.07 -0.01 18.37
CA GLY A 36 -1.49 -1.00 19.36
C GLY A 36 -0.67 -0.97 20.64
N THR A 37 0.62 -0.65 20.54
CA THR A 37 1.54 -0.62 21.70
C THR A 37 1.35 0.66 22.50
N LEU A 38 1.09 1.78 21.81
CA LEU A 38 0.83 3.07 22.46
C LEU A 38 -0.63 3.26 22.88
N SER A 39 -1.52 2.32 22.50
CA SER A 39 -2.97 2.40 22.70
C SER A 39 -3.55 3.74 22.20
N ARG A 40 -3.21 4.12 20.97
CA ARG A 40 -3.54 5.45 20.43
C ARG A 40 -4.03 5.38 19.00
N ILE A 41 -4.86 6.36 18.67
CA ILE A 41 -5.11 6.76 17.29
C ILE A 41 -4.44 8.12 17.13
N GLN A 42 -3.59 8.26 16.14
CA GLN A 42 -2.86 9.49 15.86
C GLN A 42 -3.11 9.96 14.44
N TYR A 43 -2.83 11.24 14.21
CA TYR A 43 -2.91 11.81 12.88
C TYR A 43 -1.91 12.94 12.68
N SER A 44 -1.58 13.22 11.43
CA SER A 44 -0.61 14.22 11.01
C SER A 44 -0.97 14.81 9.65
N ASP A 45 -0.25 15.84 9.21
CA ASP A 45 -0.18 16.19 7.79
C ASP A 45 0.41 15.03 6.97
N TYR A 46 0.19 14.97 5.66
CA TYR A 46 0.77 13.90 4.81
C TYR A 46 2.31 13.82 4.82
N ASN A 47 2.99 14.87 5.26
CA ASN A 47 4.45 14.89 5.42
C ASN A 47 4.92 14.47 6.83
N GLY A 48 4.01 14.04 7.70
CA GLY A 48 4.31 13.61 9.07
C GLY A 48 4.44 14.76 10.09
N ARG A 49 4.21 16.01 9.70
CA ARG A 49 4.21 17.15 10.63
C ARG A 49 2.90 17.26 11.39
N ASN A 50 2.93 18.02 12.49
CA ASN A 50 1.74 18.32 13.30
C ASN A 50 1.04 17.05 13.81
N ILE A 51 1.83 16.11 14.33
CA ILE A 51 1.31 14.87 14.93
C ILE A 51 0.43 15.23 16.13
N GLN A 52 -0.78 14.68 16.15
CA GLN A 52 -1.71 14.79 17.25
C GLN A 52 -2.27 13.42 17.60
N SER A 53 -2.71 13.24 18.85
CA SER A 53 -3.33 12.02 19.34
C SER A 53 -4.79 12.25 19.65
N LEU A 54 -5.65 11.36 19.16
CA LEU A 54 -7.01 11.23 19.65
C LEU A 54 -6.98 10.47 20.98
N ARG A 55 -7.45 11.11 22.05
CA ARG A 55 -7.56 10.49 23.37
C ARG A 55 -9.03 10.16 23.65
N GLY A 56 -9.30 8.95 24.11
CA GLY A 56 -10.66 8.53 24.45
C GLY A 56 -10.64 7.27 25.30
N ARG A 57 -11.62 7.10 26.18
CA ARG A 57 -11.73 5.92 27.06
C ARG A 57 -11.99 4.62 26.30
N SER A 58 -12.52 4.72 25.08
CA SER A 58 -12.85 3.59 24.22
C SER A 58 -11.68 3.11 23.35
N ILE A 59 -10.46 3.61 23.57
CA ILE A 59 -9.26 3.21 22.84
C ILE A 59 -8.36 2.42 23.79
N SER A 60 -8.36 1.10 23.64
CA SER A 60 -7.56 0.15 24.43
C SER A 60 -6.50 -0.52 23.53
N HIS A 61 -6.95 -1.20 22.49
CA HIS A 61 -6.09 -1.85 21.50
C HIS A 61 -6.65 -1.61 20.09
N PRO A 62 -6.48 -0.39 19.54
CA PRO A 62 -7.04 -0.03 18.25
C PRO A 62 -6.33 -0.77 17.12
N PHE A 63 -7.08 -1.33 16.18
CA PHE A 63 -6.52 -2.09 15.06
C PHE A 63 -6.81 -1.42 13.72
N GLY A 64 -8.05 -1.48 13.24
CA GLY A 64 -8.49 -0.84 12.00
C GLY A 64 -9.03 0.56 12.22
N ILE A 65 -8.93 1.39 11.18
CA ILE A 65 -9.46 2.74 11.18
C ILE A 65 -9.98 3.12 9.79
N ALA A 66 -11.13 3.80 9.75
CA ALA A 66 -11.70 4.39 8.56
C ALA A 66 -12.30 5.77 8.84
N ILE A 67 -12.34 6.59 7.81
CA ILE A 67 -12.70 8.01 7.87
C ILE A 67 -13.78 8.25 6.81
N TYR A 68 -14.89 8.90 7.18
CA TYR A 68 -15.93 9.30 6.23
C TYR A 68 -16.64 10.58 6.69
N GLY A 69 -16.62 11.63 5.87
CA GLY A 69 -17.25 12.91 6.20
C GLY A 69 -16.65 13.55 7.47
N SER A 70 -17.42 13.70 8.53
CA SER A 70 -16.96 14.18 9.85
C SER A 70 -16.73 13.05 10.87
N ARG A 71 -16.91 11.79 10.46
CA ARG A 71 -16.89 10.60 11.32
C ARG A 71 -15.59 9.83 11.17
N LEU A 72 -15.19 9.23 12.28
CA LEU A 72 -14.08 8.31 12.42
C LEU A 72 -14.64 7.00 12.96
N TYR A 73 -14.27 5.91 12.30
CA TYR A 73 -14.61 4.55 12.72
C TYR A 73 -13.32 3.82 13.05
N PHE A 74 -13.31 3.08 14.14
CA PHE A 74 -12.16 2.25 14.48
C PHE A 74 -12.61 0.95 15.11
N THR A 75 -11.80 -0.08 14.97
CA THR A 75 -12.00 -1.36 15.66
C THR A 75 -11.06 -1.42 16.86
N ASP A 76 -11.55 -1.98 17.95
CA ASP A 76 -10.74 -2.25 19.14
C ASP A 76 -10.79 -3.75 19.43
N ALA A 77 -9.62 -4.39 19.46
CA ALA A 77 -9.53 -5.84 19.62
C ALA A 77 -9.77 -6.28 21.06
N THR A 78 -9.47 -5.44 22.06
CA THR A 78 -9.75 -5.76 23.47
C THR A 78 -11.24 -5.62 23.79
N LEU A 79 -11.89 -4.62 23.21
CA LEU A 79 -13.31 -4.34 23.42
C LEU A 79 -14.21 -5.08 22.42
N GLU A 80 -13.64 -5.84 21.48
CA GLU A 80 -14.32 -6.63 20.45
C GLU A 80 -15.45 -5.87 19.75
N SER A 81 -15.17 -4.60 19.43
CA SER A 81 -16.20 -3.66 18.98
C SER A 81 -15.71 -2.76 17.86
N VAL A 82 -16.66 -2.34 17.02
CA VAL A 82 -16.52 -1.21 16.11
C VAL A 82 -17.05 0.02 16.81
N PHE A 83 -16.22 1.05 16.91
CA PHE A 83 -16.56 2.34 17.47
C PHE A 83 -16.71 3.40 16.39
N GLU A 84 -17.60 4.35 16.65
CA GLU A 84 -17.79 5.56 15.89
C GLU A 84 -17.53 6.79 16.79
N SER A 85 -16.84 7.79 16.25
CA SER A 85 -16.62 9.09 16.90
C SER A 85 -16.61 10.23 15.88
N SER A 86 -16.74 11.46 16.36
CA SER A 86 -16.35 12.63 15.59
C SER A 86 -14.83 12.67 15.39
N LYS A 87 -14.38 13.14 14.23
CA LYS A 87 -12.95 13.38 13.94
C LYS A 87 -12.33 14.50 14.77
N THR A 88 -13.12 15.50 15.16
CA THR A 88 -12.64 16.75 15.80
C THR A 88 -12.79 16.75 17.31
N TYR A 89 -13.52 15.78 17.88
CA TYR A 89 -13.80 15.71 19.30
C TYR A 89 -13.36 14.37 19.87
N SER A 90 -12.42 14.39 20.80
CA SER A 90 -11.84 13.20 21.43
C SER A 90 -12.31 13.10 22.89
N GLY A 91 -13.54 12.64 23.07
CA GLY A 91 -14.14 12.41 24.39
C GLY A 91 -14.62 10.97 24.54
N TYR A 92 -15.69 10.64 23.82
CA TYR A 92 -16.32 9.32 23.84
C TYR A 92 -16.62 8.85 22.42
N ALA A 93 -16.35 7.58 22.16
CA ALA A 93 -16.77 6.90 20.94
C ALA A 93 -17.92 5.95 21.27
N SER A 94 -18.93 5.92 20.42
CA SER A 94 -20.09 5.03 20.55
C SER A 94 -19.78 3.69 19.88
N ALA A 95 -20.00 2.59 20.59
CA ALA A 95 -19.96 1.27 19.97
C ALA A 95 -21.16 1.14 19.02
N ILE A 96 -20.90 0.93 17.73
CA ILE A 96 -21.95 0.70 16.71
C ILE A 96 -22.15 -0.79 16.46
N ARG A 97 -21.18 -1.62 16.86
CA ARG A 97 -21.28 -3.08 16.86
C ARG A 97 -20.31 -3.65 17.88
N SER A 98 -20.76 -4.64 18.64
CA SER A 98 -19.97 -5.29 19.72
C SER A 98 -20.07 -6.81 19.63
N ASN A 99 -19.28 -7.50 20.45
CA ASN A 99 -19.17 -8.96 20.49
C ASN A 99 -18.71 -9.52 19.14
N ILE A 100 -17.64 -8.95 18.61
CA ILE A 100 -16.96 -9.42 17.40
C ILE A 100 -15.56 -9.91 17.79
N PRO A 101 -15.43 -11.19 18.16
CA PRO A 101 -14.13 -11.77 18.47
C PRO A 101 -13.18 -11.63 17.28
N SER A 102 -11.90 -11.38 17.57
CA SER A 102 -10.84 -11.25 16.56
C SER A 102 -11.12 -10.18 15.49
N ILE A 103 -11.83 -9.10 15.86
CA ILE A 103 -12.08 -8.00 14.94
C ILE A 103 -10.76 -7.36 14.49
N THR A 104 -10.59 -7.25 13.16
CA THR A 104 -9.35 -6.69 12.57
C THR A 104 -9.59 -5.28 12.06
N THR A 105 -10.34 -5.11 10.98
CA THR A 105 -10.44 -3.82 10.30
C THR A 105 -11.87 -3.41 9.97
N VAL A 106 -12.03 -2.13 9.67
CA VAL A 106 -13.25 -1.52 9.17
C VAL A 106 -12.92 -0.72 7.90
N LYS A 107 -13.78 -0.79 6.90
CA LYS A 107 -13.64 -0.03 5.65
C LYS A 107 -14.96 0.62 5.28
N VAL A 108 -14.88 1.87 4.84
CA VAL A 108 -16.04 2.61 4.32
C VAL A 108 -16.29 2.16 2.88
N TYR A 109 -17.48 1.64 2.62
CA TYR A 109 -17.97 1.33 1.28
C TYR A 109 -18.98 2.40 0.85
N ALA A 110 -18.53 3.34 0.01
CA ALA A 110 -19.35 4.41 -0.54
C ALA A 110 -18.75 4.87 -1.87
N GLU A 111 -19.56 5.15 -2.88
CA GLU A 111 -19.08 5.67 -4.17
C GLU A 111 -18.30 6.99 -4.00
N SER A 112 -18.77 7.85 -3.11
CA SER A 112 -18.13 9.12 -2.76
C SER A 112 -16.75 8.96 -2.09
N SER A 113 -16.40 7.78 -1.56
CA SER A 113 -15.07 7.52 -1.00
C SER A 113 -14.05 7.11 -2.05
N GLN A 114 -14.48 6.81 -3.29
CA GLN A 114 -13.63 6.38 -4.40
C GLN A 114 -14.01 7.12 -5.70
N PRO A 115 -13.95 8.46 -5.72
CA PRO A 115 -14.36 9.23 -6.89
C PRO A 115 -13.48 8.89 -8.10
N MET A 116 -14.12 8.59 -9.23
CA MET A 116 -13.38 8.37 -10.48
C MET A 116 -12.88 9.70 -11.05
N ASN A 117 -11.56 9.79 -11.27
CA ASN A 117 -10.99 10.89 -12.01
C ASN A 117 -11.08 10.61 -13.52
N ILE A 118 -11.95 11.32 -14.23
CA ILE A 118 -12.14 11.08 -15.65
C ILE A 118 -10.93 11.49 -16.52
N THR A 119 -10.10 12.40 -16.03
CA THR A 119 -8.86 12.86 -16.67
C THR A 119 -7.63 12.12 -16.13
N HIS A 120 -7.81 10.95 -15.51
CA HIS A 120 -6.69 10.14 -15.03
C HIS A 120 -5.75 9.79 -16.19
N PRO A 121 -4.44 10.08 -16.11
CA PRO A 121 -3.54 10.01 -17.25
C PRO A 121 -3.28 8.58 -17.74
N CYS A 122 -3.48 7.57 -16.88
CA CYS A 122 -3.42 6.16 -17.26
C CYS A 122 -4.72 5.58 -17.82
N ARG A 123 -5.81 6.36 -17.87
CA ARG A 123 -7.15 5.83 -18.22
C ARG A 123 -7.25 5.38 -19.67
N ARG A 124 -6.65 6.14 -20.60
CA ARG A 124 -6.69 5.83 -22.03
C ARG A 124 -5.43 5.09 -22.41
N ASN A 125 -5.58 3.93 -23.05
CA ASN A 125 -4.49 3.10 -23.57
C ASN A 125 -3.35 2.88 -22.54
N ASN A 126 -3.66 2.67 -21.25
CA ASN A 126 -2.66 2.54 -20.18
C ASN A 126 -1.65 3.70 -20.12
N GLY A 127 -2.03 4.92 -20.53
CA GLY A 127 -1.11 6.04 -20.67
C GLY A 127 0.01 5.80 -21.68
N GLU A 128 -0.16 4.86 -22.63
CA GLU A 128 0.85 4.39 -23.59
C GLU A 128 2.03 3.65 -22.96
N CYS A 129 1.88 3.17 -21.72
CA CYS A 129 2.88 2.33 -21.08
C CYS A 129 2.72 0.88 -21.53
N ALA A 130 3.84 0.21 -21.82
CA ALA A 130 3.84 -1.21 -22.18
C ALA A 130 3.35 -2.11 -21.04
N ASP A 131 3.79 -1.81 -19.80
CA ASP A 131 3.47 -2.59 -18.61
C ASP A 131 2.60 -1.79 -17.62
N PHE A 132 3.22 -1.02 -16.73
CA PHE A 132 2.52 -0.30 -15.67
C PHE A 132 2.49 1.21 -15.93
N CYS A 133 1.35 1.84 -15.62
CA CYS A 133 1.20 3.28 -15.63
C CYS A 133 0.86 3.81 -14.23
N PHE A 134 1.67 4.74 -13.74
CA PHE A 134 1.52 5.34 -12.42
C PHE A 134 1.18 6.84 -12.53
N PRO A 135 0.12 7.32 -11.86
CA PRO A 135 -0.21 8.74 -11.85
C PRO A 135 0.77 9.50 -10.95
N ARG A 136 1.46 10.52 -11.48
CA ARG A 136 2.41 11.35 -10.74
C ARG A 136 1.98 12.79 -10.76
N GLN A 137 2.08 13.48 -9.62
CA GLN A 137 1.81 14.90 -9.55
C GLN A 137 3.12 15.68 -9.73
N GLU A 138 3.21 16.43 -10.82
CA GLU A 138 4.36 17.29 -11.14
C GLU A 138 3.90 18.73 -11.27
N GLN A 139 4.46 19.63 -10.45
CA GLN A 139 4.13 21.06 -10.46
C GLN A 139 2.61 21.36 -10.42
N GLY A 140 1.85 20.52 -9.70
CA GLY A 140 0.40 20.65 -9.58
C GLY A 140 -0.42 19.99 -10.69
N VAL A 141 0.22 19.51 -11.76
CA VAL A 141 -0.42 18.79 -12.86
C VAL A 141 -0.34 17.28 -12.62
N LEU A 142 -1.44 16.58 -12.84
CA LEU A 142 -1.47 15.12 -12.78
C LEU A 142 -1.00 14.55 -14.12
N THR A 143 0.22 14.02 -14.14
CA THR A 143 0.84 13.34 -15.28
C THR A 143 0.96 11.83 -15.02
N ARG A 144 1.58 11.09 -15.94
CA ARG A 144 1.89 9.66 -15.77
C ARG A 144 3.37 9.38 -15.97
N VAL A 145 3.82 8.31 -15.33
CA VAL A 145 5.08 7.64 -15.65
C VAL A 145 4.86 6.16 -15.86
N CYS A 146 5.65 5.58 -16.74
CA CYS A 146 5.63 4.15 -17.01
C CYS A 146 6.62 3.43 -16.07
N GLY A 147 6.25 2.24 -15.62
CA GLY A 147 7.14 1.34 -14.91
C GLY A 147 7.05 -0.06 -15.48
N CYS A 148 8.10 -0.84 -15.22
CA CYS A 148 8.26 -2.17 -15.79
C CYS A 148 8.12 -3.25 -14.73
N ARG A 149 7.82 -4.47 -15.17
CA ARG A 149 7.88 -5.66 -14.33
C ARG A 149 9.27 -5.89 -13.76
N TYR A 150 9.31 -6.73 -12.72
CA TYR A 150 10.56 -7.20 -12.13
C TYR A 150 11.48 -7.80 -13.21
N GLY A 151 12.79 -7.56 -13.12
CA GLY A 151 13.76 -8.00 -14.12
C GLY A 151 13.83 -7.15 -15.39
N GLN A 152 12.99 -6.12 -15.54
CA GLN A 152 13.01 -5.18 -16.67
C GLN A 152 13.29 -3.75 -16.22
N LYS A 153 13.63 -2.88 -17.18
CA LYS A 153 13.81 -1.43 -16.96
C LYS A 153 13.13 -0.65 -18.08
N LEU A 154 12.75 0.58 -17.76
CA LEU A 154 12.12 1.47 -18.73
C LEU A 154 13.14 1.85 -19.83
N ASN A 155 12.71 1.75 -21.08
CA ASN A 155 13.48 2.22 -22.22
C ASN A 155 13.58 3.75 -22.18
N THR A 156 14.79 4.27 -21.97
CA THR A 156 15.05 5.71 -21.84
C THR A 156 14.85 6.48 -23.15
N MET A 157 14.74 5.80 -24.29
CA MET A 157 14.52 6.44 -25.60
C MET A 157 13.08 6.91 -25.78
N ASN A 158 12.08 6.14 -25.31
CA ASN A 158 10.66 6.45 -25.48
C ASN A 158 9.90 6.62 -24.15
N ASN A 159 10.48 6.21 -23.02
CA ASN A 159 9.86 6.23 -21.68
C ASN A 159 8.48 5.53 -21.63
N GLN A 160 8.29 4.51 -22.46
CA GLN A 160 7.03 3.78 -22.61
C GLN A 160 7.23 2.26 -22.62
N GLU A 161 8.25 1.78 -23.33
CA GLU A 161 8.56 0.36 -23.46
C GLU A 161 9.49 -0.14 -22.36
N CYS A 162 9.44 -1.45 -22.10
CA CYS A 162 10.30 -2.13 -21.15
C CYS A 162 11.34 -2.96 -21.90
N ILE A 163 12.60 -2.86 -21.46
CA ILE A 163 13.71 -3.66 -21.96
C ILE A 163 14.27 -4.51 -20.83
N ASP A 164 14.84 -5.66 -21.16
CA ASP A 164 15.39 -6.55 -20.16
C ASP A 164 16.51 -5.88 -19.35
N ASN A 165 16.51 -6.14 -18.06
CA ASN A 165 17.45 -5.62 -17.10
C ASN A 165 18.22 -6.76 -16.40
N SER A 166 18.66 -7.73 -17.20
CA SER A 166 19.41 -8.92 -16.75
C SER A 166 20.64 -8.61 -15.91
N GLN A 167 21.19 -7.39 -16.01
CA GLN A 167 22.37 -6.97 -15.26
C GLN A 167 22.07 -6.38 -13.86
N ALA A 168 20.81 -6.05 -13.56
CA ALA A 168 20.44 -5.54 -12.24
C ALA A 168 20.09 -6.64 -11.24
N GLU A 169 19.85 -7.86 -11.73
CA GLU A 169 19.75 -9.03 -10.87
C GLU A 169 21.13 -9.32 -10.27
N PRO A 170 21.27 -9.44 -8.95
CA PRO A 170 22.54 -9.83 -8.35
C PRO A 170 22.97 -11.17 -8.95
N SER A 171 24.22 -11.28 -9.40
CA SER A 171 24.78 -12.54 -9.90
C SER A 171 24.78 -13.57 -8.77
N GLN A 172 23.74 -14.37 -8.65
CA GLN A 172 23.72 -15.49 -7.73
C GLN A 172 24.56 -16.61 -8.36
N THR A 173 25.82 -16.72 -7.91
CA THR A 173 26.76 -17.78 -8.33
C THR A 173 26.25 -19.18 -7.94
N SER A 174 25.26 -19.26 -7.04
CA SER A 174 24.55 -20.47 -6.66
C SER A 174 23.18 -20.08 -6.09
N CYS A 175 22.11 -20.69 -6.61
CA CYS A 175 20.74 -20.48 -6.15
C CYS A 175 20.42 -21.11 -4.77
N ASN A 176 21.40 -21.67 -4.03
CA ASN A 176 21.27 -22.17 -2.66
C ASN A 176 19.92 -22.86 -2.34
N GLY A 177 19.62 -23.97 -3.02
CA GLY A 177 18.37 -24.73 -2.81
C GLY A 177 17.13 -24.17 -3.54
N ARG A 178 17.32 -23.25 -4.50
CA ARG A 178 16.31 -22.75 -5.44
C ARG A 178 16.55 -23.28 -6.86
N PHE A 179 15.54 -23.25 -7.72
CA PHE A 179 15.70 -23.55 -9.13
C PHE A 179 16.40 -22.40 -9.85
N GLN A 180 17.40 -22.71 -10.68
CA GLN A 180 18.11 -21.73 -11.49
C GLN A 180 17.51 -21.71 -12.89
N CYS A 181 16.91 -20.58 -13.25
CA CYS A 181 16.42 -20.28 -14.57
C CYS A 181 17.57 -20.16 -15.58
N ARG A 182 17.28 -20.34 -16.88
CA ARG A 182 18.27 -20.21 -17.96
C ARG A 182 18.86 -18.79 -18.04
N ASN A 183 18.07 -17.78 -17.69
CA ASN A 183 18.50 -16.39 -17.59
C ASN A 183 19.29 -16.05 -16.31
N GLY A 184 19.54 -17.04 -15.43
CA GLY A 184 20.30 -16.88 -14.19
C GLY A 184 19.48 -16.45 -12.97
N ARG A 185 18.16 -16.23 -13.11
CA ARG A 185 17.25 -15.96 -11.99
C ARG A 185 17.08 -17.20 -11.10
N CYS A 186 16.86 -16.98 -9.80
CA CYS A 186 16.62 -18.06 -8.84
C CYS A 186 15.19 -17.98 -8.29
N ILE A 187 14.36 -18.98 -8.61
CA ILE A 187 12.97 -19.09 -8.15
C ILE A 187 12.82 -20.23 -7.13
N PRO A 188 11.84 -20.20 -6.22
CA PRO A 188 11.57 -21.34 -5.33
C PRO A 188 11.46 -22.66 -6.10
N LEU A 189 11.98 -23.78 -5.57
CA LEU A 189 11.84 -25.09 -6.21
C LEU A 189 10.37 -25.51 -6.42
N SER A 190 9.46 -24.97 -5.60
CA SER A 190 8.02 -25.18 -5.74
C SER A 190 7.41 -24.55 -6.98
N TYR A 191 8.12 -23.61 -7.62
CA TYR A 191 7.67 -22.88 -8.81
C TYR A 191 8.21 -23.51 -10.11
N LYS A 192 8.92 -24.63 -10.00
CA LYS A 192 9.31 -25.39 -11.18
C LYS A 192 8.17 -26.32 -11.56
N CYS A 193 7.66 -26.22 -12.78
CA CYS A 193 6.58 -27.06 -13.29
C CYS A 193 5.25 -26.85 -12.58
N ASP A 194 4.96 -25.61 -12.16
CA ASP A 194 3.68 -25.27 -11.51
C ASP A 194 2.64 -24.69 -12.48
N GLY A 195 3.02 -24.49 -13.75
CA GLY A 195 2.17 -24.00 -14.82
C GLY A 195 2.33 -22.50 -15.11
N ASP A 196 3.14 -21.77 -14.32
CA ASP A 196 3.38 -20.34 -14.50
C ASP A 196 4.85 -20.07 -14.92
N ASP A 197 5.08 -19.07 -15.79
CA ASP A 197 6.44 -18.65 -16.20
C ASP A 197 7.05 -17.71 -15.15
N ASP A 198 7.55 -18.28 -14.06
CA ASP A 198 8.24 -17.58 -12.98
C ASP A 198 9.67 -17.17 -13.35
N CYS A 199 10.30 -17.92 -14.25
CA CYS A 199 11.61 -17.57 -14.76
C CYS A 199 11.58 -16.36 -15.71
N HIS A 200 10.44 -16.03 -16.31
CA HIS A 200 10.26 -15.06 -17.41
C HIS A 200 11.07 -15.37 -18.68
N ASP A 201 11.58 -16.59 -18.77
CA ASP A 201 12.19 -17.19 -19.96
C ASP A 201 11.64 -18.61 -20.21
N ASN A 202 10.59 -18.98 -19.46
CA ASN A 202 9.87 -20.23 -19.50
C ASN A 202 10.77 -21.46 -19.26
N SER A 203 11.91 -21.31 -18.58
CA SER A 203 12.88 -22.40 -18.36
C SER A 203 12.55 -23.32 -17.17
N ASP A 204 11.74 -22.84 -16.25
CA ASP A 204 11.08 -23.56 -15.16
C ASP A 204 10.01 -24.54 -15.64
N GLU A 205 9.26 -24.15 -16.66
CA GLU A 205 8.18 -24.96 -17.24
C GLU A 205 8.66 -25.92 -18.35
N GLN A 206 9.98 -26.10 -18.47
CA GLN A 206 10.59 -27.02 -19.42
C GLN A 206 11.03 -28.33 -18.75
N ASN A 207 10.73 -29.46 -19.41
CA ASN A 207 11.07 -30.82 -18.95
C ASN A 207 10.41 -31.20 -17.62
N CYS A 208 9.11 -30.94 -17.53
CA CYS A 208 8.26 -31.35 -16.43
C CYS A 208 7.82 -32.83 -16.57
N PRO A 209 7.73 -33.58 -15.46
CA PRO A 209 7.30 -34.99 -15.46
C PRO A 209 5.81 -35.18 -15.79
#